data_AF-A0A1S1QBG7-F1
#
_entry.id   AF-A0A1S1QBG7-F1
#
_cell.length_a   1.000
_cell.length_b   1.000
_cell.length_c   1.000
_cell.angle_alpha   90.00
_cell.angle_beta   90.00
_cell.angle_gamma   90.00
#
_symmetry.space_group_name_H-M   'P 1'
#
loop_
_entity.id
_entity.type
_entity.pdbx_description
1 polymer ?
#
loop_
_entity_poly.entity_id
_entity_poly.type
_entity_poly.pdbx_seq_one_letter_code
_entity_poly.pdbx_strand_id
1 'polypeptide(L)'
;MDDRLALRLVPDELWELVAPLLPGFAPRPQGGGVAPVADRAVFTAVVYVLTSGCAWRHLPPGFGVSPATAHRRFQQWSRAGVWPRLHRAVLDRHGAVGNVDWSSGIVDAASLRAKRGAR
;
A
#
# COMPACT_ATOMS: atom_id res chain seq x y z
N MET A 1 12.58 -7.90 -6.44
CA MET A 1 11.42 -7.20 -7.00
C MET A 1 11.87 -6.55 -8.29
N ASP A 2 11.09 -6.64 -9.36
CA ASP A 2 11.40 -5.85 -10.55
C ASP A 2 11.18 -4.37 -10.20
N ASP A 3 12.27 -3.59 -10.18
CA ASP A 3 12.23 -2.19 -9.75
C ASP A 3 11.33 -1.32 -10.64
N ARG A 4 11.14 -1.70 -11.91
CA ARG A 4 10.24 -0.99 -12.83
C ARG A 4 8.77 -1.26 -12.49
N LEU A 5 8.43 -2.49 -12.12
CA LEU A 5 7.09 -2.82 -11.63
C LEU A 5 6.81 -2.11 -10.30
N ALA A 6 7.81 -2.05 -9.40
CA ALA A 6 7.69 -1.36 -8.13
C ALA A 6 7.41 0.14 -8.33
N LEU A 7 8.18 0.82 -9.17
CA LEU A 7 7.98 2.24 -9.50
C LEU A 7 6.67 2.49 -10.23
N ARG A 8 6.22 1.58 -11.09
CA ARG A 8 4.91 1.69 -11.75
C ARG A 8 3.75 1.52 -10.77
N LEU A 9 3.88 0.63 -9.79
CA LEU A 9 2.84 0.32 -8.82
C LEU A 9 2.87 1.19 -7.56
N VAL A 10 4.00 1.81 -7.27
CA VAL A 10 4.20 2.77 -6.19
C VAL A 10 5.32 3.73 -6.63
N PRO A 11 4.99 4.78 -7.42
CA PRO A 11 5.90 5.88 -7.71
C PRO A 11 6.45 6.51 -6.44
N ASP A 12 7.59 7.17 -6.53
CA ASP A 12 8.24 7.81 -5.38
C ASP A 12 7.31 8.87 -4.76
N GLU A 13 6.58 9.61 -5.58
CA GLU A 13 5.64 10.65 -5.14
C GLU A 13 4.47 10.06 -4.35
N LEU A 14 3.96 8.90 -4.78
CA LEU A 14 2.92 8.20 -4.02
C LEU A 14 3.50 7.66 -2.71
N TRP A 15 4.73 7.15 -2.74
CA TRP A 15 5.42 6.67 -1.56
C TRP A 15 5.60 7.79 -0.52
N GLU A 16 6.01 8.98 -0.94
CA GLU A 16 6.16 10.16 -0.08
C GLU A 16 4.85 10.55 0.61
N LEU A 17 3.70 10.39 -0.07
CA LEU A 17 2.39 10.66 0.53
C LEU A 17 1.96 9.58 1.52
N VAL A 18 2.19 8.30 1.22
CA VAL A 18 1.69 7.20 2.07
C VAL A 18 2.61 6.89 3.24
N ALA A 19 3.93 6.99 3.09
CA ALA A 19 4.91 6.69 4.12
C ALA A 19 4.58 7.35 5.49
N PRO A 20 4.25 8.65 5.58
CA PRO A 20 3.89 9.28 6.87
C PRO A 20 2.50 8.88 7.39
N LEU A 21 1.64 8.29 6.56
CA LEU A 21 0.30 7.82 6.94
C LEU A 21 0.33 6.39 7.48
N LEU A 22 1.36 5.62 7.15
CA LEU A 22 1.48 4.25 7.64
C LEU A 22 1.69 4.28 9.16
N PRO A 23 0.92 3.46 9.93
CA PRO A 23 1.14 3.35 11.36
C PRO A 23 2.58 2.89 11.60
N GLY A 24 3.32 3.66 12.40
CA GLY A 24 4.73 3.43 12.66
C GLY A 24 5.01 1.98 13.04
N PHE A 25 6.07 1.42 12.46
CA PHE A 25 6.57 0.13 12.92
C PHE A 25 7.13 0.33 14.33
N ALA A 26 6.47 -0.21 15.35
CA ALA A 26 7.12 -0.37 16.64
C ALA A 26 8.17 -1.48 16.46
N PRO A 27 9.49 -1.17 16.46
CA PRO A 27 10.48 -2.23 16.46
C PRO A 27 10.23 -3.09 17.69
N ARG A 28 10.28 -4.42 17.53
CA ARG A 28 10.33 -5.29 18.71
C ARG A 28 11.57 -4.89 19.53
N PRO A 29 11.51 -4.91 20.86
CA PRO A 29 12.62 -4.51 21.74
C PRO A 29 13.92 -5.32 21.52
N GLN A 30 13.87 -6.40 20.73
CA GLN A 30 15.01 -7.29 20.45
C GLN A 30 15.99 -6.78 19.38
N GLY A 31 15.81 -5.57 18.84
CA GLY A 31 16.78 -4.93 17.92
C GLY A 31 16.92 -5.64 16.56
N GLY A 32 17.36 -4.89 15.54
CA GLY A 32 17.57 -5.42 14.17
C GLY A 32 16.60 -4.83 13.14
N GLY A 33 16.67 -3.53 12.92
CA GLY A 33 15.94 -2.86 11.85
C GLY A 33 16.73 -2.88 10.54
N VAL A 34 16.31 -3.68 9.57
CA VAL A 34 16.71 -3.45 8.17
C VAL A 34 15.69 -2.49 7.55
N ALA A 35 16.20 -1.30 7.21
CA ALA A 35 15.77 -0.22 6.32
C ALA A 35 14.28 -0.07 5.88
N PRO A 36 13.83 1.18 5.59
CA PRO A 36 12.50 1.54 5.05
C PRO A 36 12.04 0.85 3.75
N VAL A 37 12.87 -0.03 3.18
CA VAL A 37 12.57 -0.92 2.05
C VAL A 37 11.44 -1.92 2.38
N ALA A 38 11.29 -2.33 3.65
CA ALA A 38 10.28 -3.32 4.03
C ALA A 38 8.83 -2.78 3.90
N ASP A 39 8.56 -1.54 4.34
CA ASP A 39 7.20 -1.01 4.30
C ASP A 39 6.78 -0.62 2.88
N ARG A 40 7.71 -0.11 2.06
CA ARG A 40 7.44 0.14 0.62
C ARG A 40 7.19 -1.15 -0.13
N ALA A 41 7.98 -2.20 0.13
CA ALA A 41 7.77 -3.49 -0.51
C ALA A 41 6.42 -4.13 -0.14
N VAL A 42 6.04 -4.05 1.14
CA VAL A 42 4.73 -4.50 1.63
C VAL A 42 3.61 -3.67 1.00
N PHE A 43 3.78 -2.35 0.93
CA PHE A 43 2.79 -1.47 0.32
C PHE A 43 2.60 -1.80 -1.17
N THR A 44 3.71 -1.97 -1.90
CA THR A 44 3.69 -2.37 -3.32
C THR A 44 2.99 -3.71 -3.52
N ALA A 45 3.28 -4.71 -2.68
CA ALA A 45 2.62 -6.01 -2.72
C ALA A 45 1.11 -5.93 -2.44
N VAL A 46 0.70 -5.08 -1.49
CA VAL A 46 -0.72 -4.82 -1.21
C VAL A 46 -1.36 -4.15 -2.42
N VAL A 47 -0.78 -3.07 -2.94
CA VAL A 47 -1.30 -2.37 -4.13
C VAL A 47 -1.46 -3.32 -5.30
N TYR A 48 -0.46 -4.18 -5.59
CA TYR A 48 -0.56 -5.19 -6.63
C TYR A 48 -1.81 -6.07 -6.49
N VAL A 49 -2.06 -6.61 -5.29
CA VAL A 49 -3.22 -7.48 -5.04
C VAL A 49 -4.54 -6.70 -5.15
N LEU A 50 -4.54 -5.44 -4.72
CA LEU A 50 -5.71 -4.57 -4.84
C LEU A 50 -6.04 -4.26 -6.31
N THR A 51 -5.05 -3.85 -7.10
CA THR A 51 -5.23 -3.44 -8.50
C THR A 51 -5.43 -4.63 -9.45
N SER A 52 -4.76 -5.76 -9.22
CA SER A 52 -4.94 -6.98 -10.04
C SER A 52 -6.21 -7.75 -9.67
N GLY A 53 -6.75 -7.53 -8.48
CA GLY A 53 -7.90 -8.27 -7.96
C GLY A 53 -7.61 -9.73 -7.63
N CYS A 54 -6.35 -10.19 -7.68
CA CYS A 54 -6.01 -11.59 -7.43
C CYS A 54 -6.27 -11.99 -5.96
N ALA A 55 -6.27 -13.29 -5.68
CA ALA A 55 -6.27 -13.78 -4.31
C ALA A 55 -4.91 -13.47 -3.65
N TRP A 56 -4.88 -13.21 -2.33
CA TRP A 56 -3.64 -12.96 -1.59
C TRP A 56 -2.60 -14.07 -1.79
N ARG A 57 -3.05 -15.34 -1.81
CA ARG A 57 -2.20 -16.52 -2.06
C ARG A 57 -1.54 -16.54 -3.44
N HIS A 58 -2.01 -15.74 -4.39
CA HIS A 58 -1.43 -15.61 -5.73
C HIS A 58 -0.45 -14.42 -5.82
N LEU A 59 -0.12 -13.76 -4.71
CA LEU A 59 0.93 -12.75 -4.67
C LEU A 59 2.25 -13.37 -5.17
N PRO A 60 2.88 -12.83 -6.22
CA PRO A 60 4.13 -13.37 -6.73
C PRO A 60 5.25 -13.33 -5.68
N PRO A 61 6.11 -14.36 -5.59
CA PRO A 61 7.22 -14.38 -4.64
C PRO A 61 8.26 -13.27 -4.90
N GLY A 62 8.30 -12.73 -6.12
CA GLY A 62 9.23 -11.66 -6.52
C GLY A 62 9.09 -10.35 -5.72
N PHE A 63 7.99 -10.16 -4.97
CA PHE A 63 7.82 -9.01 -4.09
C PHE A 63 8.63 -9.10 -2.78
N GLY A 64 9.17 -10.26 -2.43
CA GLY A 64 9.90 -10.46 -1.16
C GLY A 64 9.01 -10.34 0.09
N VAL A 65 7.68 -10.39 -0.09
CA VAL A 65 6.68 -10.26 0.96
C VAL A 65 5.76 -11.47 0.92
N SER A 66 5.57 -12.13 2.07
CA SER A 66 4.64 -13.26 2.13
C SER A 66 3.18 -12.79 1.96
N PRO A 67 2.31 -13.59 1.33
CA PRO A 67 0.87 -13.33 1.25
C PRO A 67 0.23 -12.99 2.62
N ALA A 68 0.63 -13.72 3.67
CA ALA A 68 0.12 -13.52 5.02
C ALA A 68 0.56 -12.16 5.60
N THR A 69 1.81 -11.75 5.37
CA THR A 69 2.32 -10.44 5.80
C THR A 69 1.57 -9.31 5.09
N ALA A 70 1.40 -9.41 3.77
CA ALA A 70 0.67 -8.41 2.98
C ALA A 70 -0.78 -8.26 3.45
N HIS A 71 -1.49 -9.38 3.64
CA HIS A 71 -2.87 -9.36 4.09
C HIS A 71 -3.02 -8.77 5.51
N ARG A 72 -2.17 -9.16 6.47
CA ARG A 72 -2.18 -8.61 7.83
C ARG A 72 -1.95 -7.10 7.83
N ARG A 73 -1.02 -6.62 7.00
CA ARG A 73 -0.70 -5.19 6.87
C ARG A 73 -1.84 -4.42 6.22
N PHE A 74 -2.46 -4.96 5.16
CA PHE A 74 -3.67 -4.41 4.59
C PHE A 74 -4.78 -4.24 5.63
N GLN A 75 -5.03 -5.26 6.47
CA GLN A 75 -6.03 -5.17 7.55
C GLN A 75 -5.67 -4.11 8.59
N GLN A 76 -4.41 -4.06 9.04
CA GLN A 76 -3.92 -3.05 9.98
C GLN A 76 -4.12 -1.63 9.42
N TRP A 77 -3.73 -1.38 8.18
CA TRP A 77 -3.84 -0.08 7.53
C TRP A 77 -5.29 0.33 7.28
N SER A 78 -6.15 -0.63 6.93
CA SER A 78 -7.59 -0.40 6.78
C SER A 78 -8.22 0.02 8.10
N ARG A 79 -7.88 -0.65 9.21
CA ARG A 79 -8.35 -0.29 10.56
C ARG A 79 -7.79 1.05 11.04
N ALA A 80 -6.56 1.38 10.65
CA ALA A 80 -5.92 2.67 10.96
C ALA A 80 -6.41 3.83 10.07
N GLY A 81 -7.31 3.58 9.11
CA GLY A 81 -7.83 4.62 8.22
C GLY A 81 -6.79 5.18 7.24
N VAL A 82 -5.81 4.37 6.82
CA VAL A 82 -4.76 4.80 5.87
C VAL A 82 -5.37 5.18 4.51
N TRP A 83 -6.29 4.39 3.97
CA TRP A 83 -6.81 4.61 2.62
C TRP A 83 -7.57 5.92 2.43
N PRO A 84 -8.51 6.31 3.34
CA PRO A 84 -9.18 7.61 3.23
C PRO A 84 -8.22 8.80 3.38
N ARG A 85 -7.18 8.66 4.22
CA ARG A 85 -6.17 9.71 4.41
C ARG A 85 -5.27 9.84 3.19
N LEU A 86 -4.89 8.71 2.58
CA LEU A 86 -4.12 8.69 1.34
C LEU A 86 -4.92 9.32 0.20
N HIS A 87 -6.20 8.98 0.07
CA HIS A 87 -7.10 9.60 -0.91
C HIS A 87 -7.15 11.12 -0.77
N ARG A 88 -7.27 11.61 0.46
CA ARG A 88 -7.27 13.05 0.74
C ARG A 88 -5.92 13.69 0.40
N ALA A 89 -4.80 13.09 0.80
CA ALA A 89 -3.47 13.61 0.51
C ALA A 89 -3.18 13.68 -1.01
N VAL A 90 -3.67 12.69 -1.75
CA VAL A 90 -3.64 12.68 -3.22
C VAL A 90 -4.51 13.81 -3.77
N LEU A 91 -5.77 13.93 -3.34
CA LEU A 91 -6.65 15.01 -3.78
C LEU A 91 -6.11 16.41 -3.43
N ASP A 92 -5.47 16.59 -2.28
CA ASP A 92 -4.87 17.86 -1.89
C ASP A 92 -3.67 18.21 -2.80
N ARG A 93 -2.92 17.19 -3.25
CA ARG A 93 -1.81 17.37 -4.21
C ARG A 93 -2.31 17.64 -5.64
N HIS A 94 -3.42 17.03 -6.07
CA HIS A 94 -4.00 17.21 -7.41
C HIS A 94 -5.09 18.30 -7.49
N GLY A 95 -5.61 18.78 -6.37
CA GLY A 95 -6.53 19.92 -6.33
C GLY A 95 -5.88 21.22 -6.81
N ALA A 96 -4.55 21.25 -6.87
CA ALA A 96 -3.78 22.33 -7.49
C ALA A 96 -3.59 22.15 -9.02
N VAL A 97 -3.74 20.94 -9.56
CA VAL A 97 -3.55 20.63 -10.99
C VAL A 97 -4.48 19.47 -11.36
N GLY A 98 -5.62 19.78 -11.99
CA GLY A 98 -6.74 18.87 -12.26
C GLY A 98 -6.40 17.65 -13.14
N ASN A 99 -5.67 16.70 -12.58
CA ASN A 99 -5.40 15.39 -13.16
C ASN A 99 -5.81 14.34 -12.13
N VAL A 100 -6.91 13.64 -12.37
CA VAL A 100 -7.35 12.52 -11.52
C VAL A 100 -6.38 11.38 -11.77
N ASP A 101 -5.38 11.31 -10.89
CA ASP A 101 -4.21 10.48 -11.00
C ASP A 101 -4.50 9.03 -10.56
N TRP A 102 -3.72 8.10 -11.09
CA TRP A 102 -3.87 6.63 -10.95
C TRP A 102 -4.00 6.13 -9.48
N SER A 103 -3.61 6.96 -8.51
CA SER A 103 -3.87 6.80 -7.08
C SER A 103 -5.35 6.71 -6.69
N SER A 104 -6.28 7.37 -7.41
CA SER A 104 -7.73 7.21 -7.14
C SER A 104 -8.17 5.76 -7.39
N GLY A 105 -7.67 5.14 -8.46
CA GLY A 105 -7.96 3.73 -8.77
C GLY A 105 -7.47 2.76 -7.70
N ILE A 106 -6.33 3.05 -7.05
CA ILE A 106 -5.83 2.26 -5.92
C ILE A 106 -6.74 2.40 -4.70
N VAL A 107 -7.17 3.62 -4.38
CA VAL A 107 -8.09 3.90 -3.27
C VAL A 107 -9.43 3.22 -3.49
N ASP A 108 -9.97 3.28 -4.71
CA ASP A 108 -11.24 2.64 -5.06
C ASP A 108 -11.14 1.12 -4.96
N ALA A 109 -10.05 0.53 -5.48
CA ALA A 109 -9.77 -0.90 -5.36
C ALA A 109 -9.61 -1.33 -3.89
N ALA A 110 -8.90 -0.53 -3.07
CA ALA A 110 -8.77 -0.76 -1.63
C ALA A 110 -10.14 -0.75 -0.94
N SER A 111 -10.97 0.24 -1.27
CA SER A 111 -12.30 0.43 -0.68
C SER A 111 -13.26 -0.71 -1.04
N LEU A 112 -13.27 -1.15 -2.31
CA LEU A 112 -14.07 -2.29 -2.76
C LEU A 112 -13.64 -3.59 -2.06
N ARG A 113 -12.33 -3.79 -1.86
CA ARG A 113 -11.80 -5.00 -1.24
C ARG A 113 -11.95 -5.00 0.28
N ALA A 114 -11.81 -3.85 0.94
CA ALA A 114 -12.08 -3.70 2.37
C ALA A 114 -13.55 -4.04 2.69
N LYS A 115 -14.49 -3.61 1.85
CA LYS A 115 -15.91 -3.97 1.97
C LYS A 115 -16.17 -5.47 1.78
N ARG A 116 -15.42 -6.14 0.90
CA ARG A 116 -15.56 -7.60 0.62
C ARG A 116 -14.96 -8.51 1.69
N GLY A 117 -14.03 -8.05 2.52
CA GLY A 117 -13.36 -8.85 3.56
C GLY A 117 -14.09 -8.93 4.90
N ALA A 118 -15.27 -8.31 5.02
CA ALA A 118 -16.03 -8.20 6.27
C ALA A 118 -17.17 -9.23 6.41
N ARG A 119 -17.07 -10.39 5.75
CA ARG A 119 -18.12 -11.43 5.77
C ARG A 119 -17.61 -12.76 6.29
#